data_AF-A0A1M6SBD2-F1
#
_entry.id   AF-A0A1M6SBD2-F1
#
_cell.length_a   1.000
_cell.length_b   1.000
_cell.length_c   1.000
_cell.angle_alpha   90.00
_cell.angle_beta   90.00
_cell.angle_gamma   90.00
#
_symmetry.space_group_name_H-M   'P 1'
#
loop_
_entity.id
_entity.type
_entity.pdbx_description
1 polymer ?
#
loop_
_entity_poly.entity_id
_entity_poly.type
_entity_poly.pdbx_seq_one_letter_code
_entity_poly.pdbx_strand_id
1 'polypeptide(L)' 'MTKLDEILQSLNASNHDLVEMLPVNLNHKMVQKARLGKKPVPKHTQDLILQALNKYLLQNAVTEDKKVKQYKRVEIFGE' A
#
# COMPACT_ATOMS: atom_id res chain seq x y z
N MET A 1 9.16 9.96 7.56
CA MET A 1 7.86 9.44 7.11
C MET A 1 8.11 8.65 5.84
N THR A 2 7.52 7.46 5.65
CA THR A 2 7.76 6.70 4.40
C THR A 2 6.79 7.14 3.32
N LYS A 3 7.16 6.93 2.06
CA LYS A 3 6.29 7.29 0.94
C LYS A 3 4.95 6.55 0.97
N LEU A 4 4.96 5.31 1.46
CA LEU A 4 3.74 4.54 1.69
C LEU A 4 2.82 5.23 2.72
N ASP A 5 3.37 5.73 3.82
CA ASP A 5 2.58 6.39 4.85
C ASP A 5 1.94 7.69 4.34
N GLU A 6 2.69 8.50 3.58
CA GLU A 6 2.16 9.70 2.93
C GLU A 6 0.99 9.37 1.99
N ILE A 7 1.14 8.34 1.16
CA ILE A 7 0.10 7.90 0.22
C ILE A 7 -1.16 7.47 0.99
N LEU A 8 -1.01 6.60 2.00
CA LEU A 8 -2.16 6.11 2.75
C LEU A 8 -2.87 7.23 3.53
N GLN A 9 -2.12 8.18 4.10
CA GLN A 9 -2.72 9.35 4.74
C GLN A 9 -3.49 10.22 3.75
N SER A 10 -2.95 10.45 2.55
CA SER A 10 -3.66 11.21 1.51
C SER A 10 -4.94 10.53 1.02
N LEU A 11 -5.00 9.20 1.10
CA LEU A 11 -6.16 8.39 0.74
C LEU A 11 -7.10 8.16 1.93
N ASN A 12 -6.77 8.65 3.12
CA ASN A 12 -7.42 8.31 4.38
C ASN A 12 -7.57 6.78 4.61
N ALA A 13 -6.59 6.02 4.13
CA ALA A 13 -6.56 4.57 4.18
C ALA A 13 -5.81 4.07 5.43
N SER A 14 -6.41 3.08 6.09
CA SER A 14 -5.87 2.43 7.27
C SER A 14 -5.02 1.20 6.90
N ASN A 15 -4.36 0.62 7.91
CA ASN A 15 -3.67 -0.66 7.72
C ASN A 15 -4.65 -1.80 7.40
N HIS A 16 -5.88 -1.70 7.90
CA HIS A 16 -6.90 -2.74 7.70
C HIS A 16 -7.33 -2.78 6.24
N ASP A 17 -7.56 -1.62 5.63
CA ASP A 17 -8.01 -1.52 4.23
C ASP A 17 -7.02 -2.19 3.26
N LEU A 18 -5.72 -2.03 3.49
CA LEU A 18 -4.70 -2.74 2.71
C LEU A 18 -4.68 -4.25 2.96
N VAL A 19 -4.90 -4.67 4.21
CA VAL A 19 -4.95 -6.10 4.57
C VAL A 19 -6.17 -6.75 3.92
N GLU A 20 -7.32 -6.10 3.88
CA GLU A 20 -8.52 -6.62 3.23
C GLU A 20 -8.34 -6.86 1.73
N MET A 21 -7.41 -6.15 1.07
CA MET A 21 -7.11 -6.41 -0.34
C MET A 21 -6.36 -7.72 -0.58
N LEU A 22 -5.58 -8.18 0.40
CA LEU A 22 -4.78 -9.40 0.36
C LEU A 22 -4.69 -10.08 1.74
N PRO A 23 -5.82 -10.53 2.32
CA PRO A 23 -5.88 -10.95 3.73
C PRO A 23 -5.13 -12.25 4.01
N VAL A 24 -4.90 -13.07 2.97
CA VAL A 24 -4.11 -14.31 3.06
C VAL A 24 -2.61 -14.04 3.11
N ASN A 25 -2.16 -12.89 2.56
CA ASN A 25 -0.73 -12.60 2.37
C ASN A 25 -0.22 -11.47 3.24
N LEU A 26 -1.09 -10.56 3.68
CA LEU A 26 -0.74 -9.39 4.48
C LEU A 26 -1.38 -9.48 5.87
N ASN A 27 -0.70 -8.88 6.84
CA ASN A 27 -1.25 -8.59 8.16
C ASN A 27 -0.91 -7.15 8.57
N HIS A 28 -1.63 -6.65 9.58
CA HIS A 28 -1.47 -5.26 10.03
C HIS A 28 -0.04 -4.90 10.43
N LYS A 29 0.72 -5.84 11.02
CA LYS A 29 2.11 -5.60 11.45
C LYS A 29 3.04 -5.41 10.26
N MET A 30 2.84 -6.13 9.16
CA MET A 30 3.63 -5.99 7.93
C MET A 30 3.40 -4.61 7.31
N VAL A 31 2.13 -4.19 7.18
CA VAL A 31 1.77 -2.87 6.66
C VAL A 31 2.29 -1.75 7.56
N GLN A 32 2.10 -1.87 8.88
CA GLN A 32 2.58 -0.89 9.85
C GLN A 32 4.10 -0.72 9.80
N LYS A 33 4.87 -1.81 9.68
CA LYS A 33 6.33 -1.73 9.53
C LYS A 33 6.73 -0.94 8.29
N ALA A 34 6.08 -1.20 7.15
CA ALA A 34 6.34 -0.49 5.90
C ALA A 34 5.99 1.02 5.98
N ARG A 35 4.92 1.38 6.70
CA ARG A 35 4.57 2.79 6.96
C ARG A 35 5.56 3.50 7.86
N LEU A 36 6.04 2.82 8.91
CA LEU A 36 6.94 3.44 9.87
C LEU A 36 8.38 3.55 9.37
N GLY A 37 8.79 2.72 8.41
CA GLY A 37 10.15 2.73 7.85
C GLY A 37 11.26 2.37 8.85
N LYS A 38 10.90 1.93 10.06
CA LYS A 38 11.85 1.65 11.15
C LYS A 38 12.78 0.46 10.86
N LYS A 39 12.36 -0.47 9.99
CA LYS A 39 13.15 -1.60 9.53
C LYS A 39 12.86 -1.85 8.06
N PRO A 40 13.86 -2.27 7.27
CA PRO A 40 13.64 -2.65 5.88
C PRO A 40 12.66 -3.82 5.82
N VAL A 41 11.73 -3.71 4.87
CA VAL A 41 10.72 -4.72 4.61
C VAL A 41 11.23 -5.62 3.48
N PRO A 42 11.14 -6.95 3.59
CA PRO A 42 11.61 -7.85 2.53
C PRO A 42 10.93 -7.55 1.20
N LYS A 43 11.66 -7.71 0.08
CA LYS A 43 11.16 -7.43 -1.27
C LYS A 43 9.80 -8.08 -1.56
N HIS A 44 9.62 -9.35 -1.20
CA HIS A 44 8.34 -10.04 -1.35
C HIS A 44 7.19 -9.33 -0.62
N THR A 45 7.43 -8.85 0.60
CA THR A 45 6.44 -8.08 1.35
C THR A 45 6.19 -6.70 0.74
N GLN A 46 7.22 -6.04 0.20
CA GLN A 46 7.03 -4.79 -0.56
C GLN A 46 6.12 -5.01 -1.78
N ASP A 47 6.35 -6.09 -2.54
CA ASP A 47 5.55 -6.45 -3.70
C ASP A 47 4.09 -6.74 -3.32
N LEU A 48 3.85 -7.47 -2.22
CA LEU A 48 2.50 -7.71 -1.68
C LEU A 48 1.81 -6.40 -1.26
N ILE A 49 2.51 -5.51 -0.57
CA ILE A 49 1.96 -4.21 -0.15
C ILE A 49 1.63 -3.34 -1.36
N LEU A 50 2.50 -3.32 -2.37
CA LEU A 50 2.27 -2.61 -3.62
C LEU A 50 1.01 -3.15 -4.33
N GLN A 51 0.90 -4.48 -4.42
CA GLN A 51 -0.26 -5.13 -5.01
C GLN A 51 -1.55 -4.78 -4.27
N ALA A 52 -1.55 -4.82 -2.94
CA ALA A 52 -2.69 -4.41 -2.13
C ALA A 52 -3.07 -2.94 -2.34
N LEU A 53 -2.08 -2.04 -2.37
CA LEU A 53 -2.32 -0.61 -2.59
C LEU A 53 -2.93 -0.34 -3.97
N ASN A 54 -2.38 -0.94 -5.02
CA ASN A 54 -2.92 -0.77 -6.37
C ASN A 54 -4.32 -1.37 -6.52
N LYS A 55 -4.62 -2.50 -5.85
CA LYS A 55 -5.98 -3.04 -5.78
C LYS A 55 -6.94 -2.09 -5.06
N TYR A 56 -6.52 -1.56 -3.91
CA TYR A 56 -7.31 -0.59 -3.15
C TYR A 56 -7.63 0.64 -4.00
N LEU A 57 -6.65 1.18 -4.72
CA LEU A 57 -6.84 2.33 -5.62
C LEU A 57 -7.82 2.01 -6.75
N LEU A 58 -7.71 0.83 -7.36
CA LEU A 58 -8.66 0.39 -8.39
C LEU A 58 -10.08 0.29 -7.83
N GLN A 59 -10.26 -0.31 -6.65
CA GLN A 59 -11.58 -0.47 -6.04
C GLN A 59 -12.22 0.89 -5.69
N ASN A 60 -11.44 1.83 -5.13
CA ASN A 60 -11.94 3.16 -4.76
C ASN A 60 -12.06 4.12 -5.95
N ALA A 61 -11.42 3.83 -7.08
CA ALA A 61 -11.59 4.64 -8.28
C ALA A 61 -12.78 4.17 -9.14
N VAL A 62 -13.34 2.97 -8.93
CA VAL A 62 -14.62 2.60 -9.57
C VAL A 62 -15.75 3.57 -9.19
N THR A 63 -15.63 4.28 -8.06
CA THR A 63 -16.60 5.31 -7.63
C THR A 63 -16.33 6.71 -8.19
N GLU A 64 -15.16 6.99 -8.76
CA GLU A 64 -14.82 8.28 -9.35
C GLU A 64 -14.20 8.06 -10.74
N ASP A 65 -14.88 8.49 -11.80
CA ASP A 65 -14.58 8.39 -13.25
C ASP A 65 -13.20 8.96 -13.71
N LYS A 66 -12.13 8.72 -12.95
CA LYS A 66 -10.78 9.21 -13.15
C LYS A 66 -9.86 8.02 -13.47
N LYS A 67 -8.93 8.23 -14.39
CA LYS A 67 -7.84 7.29 -14.66
C LYS A 67 -7.16 6.92 -13.33
N VAL A 68 -7.27 5.65 -12.94
CA VAL A 68 -6.71 5.16 -11.68
C VAL A 68 -5.19 5.18 -11.76
N LYS A 69 -4.55 5.97 -10.88
CA LYS A 69 -3.10 5.93 -10.75
C LYS A 69 -2.67 4.58 -10.17
N GLN A 70 -1.71 3.94 -10.82
CA GLN A 70 -1.03 2.76 -10.28
C GLN A 70 0.40 3.13 -9.93
N TYR A 71 0.80 2.78 -8.72
CA TYR A 71 2.18 2.97 -8.26
C TYR A 71 3.08 1.84 -8.72
N LYS A 72 4.36 2.13 -8.87
CA LYS A 72 5.45 1.17 -9.00
C LYS A 72 6.18 1.02 -7.67
N ARG A 73 6.83 -0.13 -7.45
CA ARG A 73 7.59 -0.40 -6.22
C ARG A 73 8.64 0.68 -5.93
N VAL A 74 9.41 1.06 -6.95
CA VAL A 74 10.46 2.08 -6.86
C VAL A 74 9.93 3.43 -6.38
N GLU A 75 8.68 3.78 -6.71
CA GLU A 75 8.07 5.05 -6.28
C GLU A 75 7.73 5.04 -4.78
N ILE A 76 7.54 3.87 -4.18
CA ILE A 76 7.14 3.72 -2.77
C ILE A 76 8.34 3.37 -1.88
N PHE A 77 9.23 2.52 -2.36
CA PHE A 77 10.32 1.92 -1.59
C PHE A 77 11.72 2.28 -2.09
N GLY A 78 11.85 2.91 -3.27
CA GLY A 78 13.14 3.32 -3.83
C GLY A 78 13.96 2.22 -4.52
N GLU A 79 13.44 0.99 -4.64
CA GLU A 79 14.11 -0.21 -5.20
C GLU A 79 13.42 -0.85 -6.42
#